data_AF-A0A3D3HKL2-F1
#
_entry.id   AF-A0A3D3HKL2-F1
#
_cell.length_a   1.000
_cell.length_b   1.000
_cell.length_c   1.000
_cell.angle_alpha   90.00
_cell.angle_beta   90.00
_cell.angle_gamma   90.00
#
_symmetry.space_group_name_H-M   'P 1'
#
loop_
_entity.id
_entity.type
_entity.pdbx_description
1 polymer ?
#
loop_
_entity_poly.entity_id
_entity_poly.type
_entity_poly.pdbx_seq_one_letter_code
_entity_poly.pdbx_strand_id
1 'polypeptide(L)'
;MTKTFKVPFATQGDRAAIPDDIQADGSLSYVQGYGYDYERDQVTDPAAKDIEREKMNGIFYDITGAVGELQAFGMPVWSEEGKPYAVRAVVYHNKKAWQSKVENNNIEPVAGAAWAELKADLTAGDIDAYTKGDADRKFQPLGTYQTAGYSYSKAESDTNYQPKGNYAPAGNYAMKGDSYTKTEGDGRYQAKGNYAPAGDYAFATDLDKKLDKNAVLQTTGPSTTSTISQKGITEALQNAVNLDTIYPVGVVIWFAQNKNPNSLFPGTKWSYIGENKTIRLASSNGNNVLSSGGSDNVTLTVSHLPAHGHSFSGTTSNFDYGTKTTSWGGEHTHNFTAPSGLTGGPDDNRVSANDCTNGTFTHNKSGWIANGGGHNHTMAIGAHTHTFSGTTGNAGNGSPVSVANAYIMLMGWYRTE
;
A
#
# COMPACT_ATOMS: atom_id res chain seq x y z
N MET A 1 -32.33 -1.48 -15.05
CA MET A 1 -33.47 -1.14 -14.18
C MET A 1 -34.55 -0.50 -15.03
N THR A 2 -35.79 -0.99 -14.99
CA THR A 2 -36.83 -0.61 -15.97
C THR A 2 -37.77 0.49 -15.47
N LYS A 3 -37.81 0.81 -14.16
CA LYS A 3 -38.62 1.92 -13.60
C LYS A 3 -37.98 2.52 -12.33
N THR A 4 -37.93 3.84 -12.26
CA THR A 4 -37.53 4.62 -11.08
C THR A 4 -38.77 5.20 -10.40
N PHE A 5 -38.96 4.92 -9.11
CA PHE A 5 -40.09 5.37 -8.32
C PHE A 5 -39.81 6.77 -7.76
N LYS A 6 -40.13 7.82 -8.53
CA LYS A 6 -40.07 9.21 -8.04
C LYS A 6 -41.29 9.62 -7.23
N VAL A 7 -42.42 8.95 -7.48
CA VAL A 7 -43.69 9.15 -6.82
C VAL A 7 -44.17 7.77 -6.38
N PRO A 8 -44.46 7.55 -5.09
CA PRO A 8 -44.97 6.28 -4.62
C PRO A 8 -46.32 5.92 -5.27
N PHE A 9 -46.59 4.61 -5.36
CA PHE A 9 -47.83 4.08 -5.88
C PHE A 9 -49.03 4.60 -5.08
N ALA A 10 -50.16 4.90 -5.75
CA ALA A 10 -51.37 5.42 -5.10
C ALA A 10 -51.17 6.68 -4.23
N THR A 11 -50.18 7.54 -4.53
CA THR A 11 -49.98 8.82 -3.83
C THR A 11 -51.25 9.70 -3.82
N GLN A 12 -52.04 9.67 -4.89
CA GLN A 12 -53.32 10.38 -5.00
C GLN A 12 -54.55 9.48 -4.80
N GLY A 13 -54.35 8.19 -4.49
CA GLY A 13 -55.43 7.23 -4.27
C GLY A 13 -55.76 7.06 -2.79
N ASP A 14 -56.90 6.41 -2.52
CA ASP A 14 -57.29 6.02 -1.16
C ASP A 14 -56.27 5.04 -0.58
N ARG A 15 -55.83 5.31 0.64
CA ARG A 15 -54.86 4.52 1.39
C ARG A 15 -55.27 4.41 2.85
N ALA A 16 -55.03 3.25 3.43
CA ALA A 16 -55.12 3.01 4.87
C ALA A 16 -53.74 2.62 5.41
N ALA A 17 -53.41 3.09 6.61
CA ALA A 17 -52.18 2.68 7.30
C ALA A 17 -52.27 1.21 7.71
N ILE A 18 -51.15 0.49 7.56
CA ILE A 18 -51.06 -0.92 7.95
C ILE A 18 -50.35 -1.01 9.30
N PRO A 19 -50.98 -1.59 10.33
CA PRO A 19 -50.32 -1.82 11.60
C PRO A 19 -49.13 -2.79 11.46
N ASP A 20 -48.10 -2.64 12.28
CA ASP A 20 -47.03 -3.63 12.37
C ASP A 20 -47.50 -4.87 13.12
N ASP A 21 -48.07 -4.67 14.31
CA ASP A 21 -48.49 -5.73 15.21
C ASP A 21 -49.61 -6.60 14.65
N ILE A 22 -49.65 -7.86 15.08
CA ILE A 22 -50.71 -8.82 14.74
C ILE A 22 -52.05 -8.30 15.24
N GLN A 23 -53.04 -8.21 14.35
CA GLN A 23 -54.36 -7.73 14.71
C GLN A 23 -55.22 -8.88 15.26
N ALA A 24 -55.83 -8.67 16.43
CA ALA A 24 -56.62 -9.69 17.11
C ALA A 24 -57.87 -10.13 16.31
N ASP A 25 -58.33 -9.27 15.40
CA ASP A 25 -59.47 -9.53 14.51
C ASP A 25 -59.06 -10.26 13.22
N GLY A 26 -57.79 -10.67 13.09
CA GLY A 26 -57.23 -11.33 11.91
C GLY A 26 -57.06 -10.42 10.69
N SER A 27 -57.18 -9.09 10.86
CA SER A 27 -56.94 -8.14 9.78
C SER A 27 -55.45 -8.00 9.44
N LEU A 28 -55.17 -7.55 8.21
CA LEU A 28 -53.82 -7.34 7.70
C LEU A 28 -52.93 -6.51 8.66
N SER A 29 -51.72 -7.03 8.89
CA SER A 29 -50.59 -6.30 9.49
C SER A 29 -49.29 -6.60 8.75
N TYR A 30 -48.22 -5.83 8.99
CA TYR A 30 -46.92 -6.12 8.40
C TYR A 30 -46.28 -7.41 8.93
N VAL A 31 -46.49 -7.75 10.20
CA VAL A 31 -45.96 -8.98 10.80
C VAL A 31 -46.71 -10.22 10.30
N GLN A 32 -48.03 -10.17 10.19
CA GLN A 32 -48.84 -11.33 9.83
C GLN A 32 -49.10 -11.46 8.33
N GLY A 33 -49.12 -10.34 7.60
CA GLY A 33 -49.63 -10.29 6.23
C GLY A 33 -51.14 -10.55 6.17
N TYR A 34 -51.63 -10.91 4.98
CA TYR A 34 -53.00 -11.40 4.81
C TYR A 34 -53.10 -12.82 5.41
N GLY A 35 -53.81 -12.96 6.52
CA GLY A 35 -53.98 -14.22 7.23
C GLY A 35 -54.99 -15.18 6.59
N TYR A 36 -55.22 -16.32 7.26
CA TYR A 36 -56.09 -17.41 6.81
C TYR A 36 -57.51 -16.96 6.40
N ASP A 37 -58.05 -15.94 7.07
CA ASP A 37 -59.42 -15.49 6.78
C ASP A 37 -59.57 -14.85 5.38
N TYR A 38 -58.47 -14.46 4.73
CA TYR A 38 -58.46 -13.91 3.37
C TYR A 38 -58.40 -14.97 2.26
N GLU A 39 -58.12 -16.25 2.58
CA GLU A 39 -58.17 -17.36 1.62
C GLU A 39 -59.46 -18.18 1.68
N ARG A 40 -60.33 -17.87 2.66
CA ARG A 40 -61.64 -18.52 2.81
C ARG A 40 -62.56 -18.18 1.63
N ASP A 41 -63.51 -19.08 1.38
CA ASP A 41 -64.50 -18.90 0.32
C ASP A 41 -65.47 -17.77 0.68
N GLN A 42 -65.42 -16.69 -0.11
CA GLN A 42 -66.18 -15.45 0.13
C GLN A 42 -67.70 -15.61 -0.04
N VAL A 43 -68.15 -16.68 -0.71
CA VAL A 43 -69.57 -16.92 -0.97
C VAL A 43 -70.20 -17.74 0.16
N THR A 44 -69.42 -18.63 0.76
CA THR A 44 -69.94 -19.67 1.67
C THR A 44 -69.49 -19.53 3.12
N ASP A 45 -68.38 -18.84 3.40
CA ASP A 45 -67.88 -18.63 4.77
C ASP A 45 -68.08 -17.18 5.23
N PRO A 46 -68.98 -16.92 6.21
CA PRO A 46 -69.19 -15.58 6.76
C PRO A 46 -67.97 -14.97 7.46
N ALA A 47 -66.95 -15.76 7.79
CA ALA A 47 -65.70 -15.28 8.36
C ALA A 47 -64.66 -14.90 7.31
N ALA A 48 -64.95 -15.07 6.01
CA ALA A 48 -64.06 -14.66 4.94
C ALA A 48 -63.85 -13.14 4.92
N LYS A 49 -62.61 -12.70 4.68
CA LYS A 49 -62.23 -11.30 4.55
C LYS A 49 -61.87 -10.95 3.11
N ASP A 50 -62.30 -9.78 2.66
CA ASP A 50 -61.93 -9.22 1.37
C ASP A 50 -60.59 -8.49 1.45
N ILE A 51 -59.78 -8.57 0.39
CA ILE A 51 -58.59 -7.73 0.25
C ILE A 51 -59.04 -6.27 0.07
N GLU A 52 -58.80 -5.45 1.09
CA GLU A 52 -59.21 -4.06 1.08
C GLU A 52 -58.29 -3.25 0.16
N ARG A 53 -58.87 -2.64 -0.89
CA ARG A 53 -58.12 -1.87 -1.91
C ARG A 53 -57.23 -0.79 -1.29
N GLU A 54 -57.74 -0.08 -0.30
CA GLU A 54 -57.02 0.99 0.42
C GLU A 54 -55.81 0.47 1.21
N LYS A 55 -55.91 -0.74 1.76
CA LYS A 55 -54.80 -1.41 2.45
C LYS A 55 -53.76 -1.95 1.48
N MET A 56 -54.21 -2.56 0.37
CA MET A 56 -53.31 -2.99 -0.71
C MET A 56 -52.56 -1.78 -1.33
N ASN A 57 -53.25 -0.66 -1.54
CA ASN A 57 -52.63 0.59 -1.95
C ASN A 57 -51.62 1.10 -0.91
N GLY A 58 -51.93 0.99 0.39
CA GLY A 58 -51.02 1.31 1.49
C GLY A 58 -49.72 0.52 1.40
N ILE A 59 -49.79 -0.81 1.29
CA ILE A 59 -48.60 -1.68 1.15
C ILE A 59 -47.74 -1.25 -0.04
N PHE A 60 -48.35 -1.05 -1.21
CA PHE A 60 -47.59 -0.66 -2.40
C PHE A 60 -47.05 0.76 -2.29
N TYR A 61 -47.76 1.68 -1.65
CA TYR A 61 -47.26 3.03 -1.37
C TYR A 61 -46.00 2.95 -0.50
N ASP A 62 -46.03 2.20 0.59
CA ASP A 62 -44.91 2.11 1.54
C ASP A 62 -43.68 1.45 0.88
N ILE A 63 -43.87 0.33 0.16
CA ILE A 63 -42.79 -0.35 -0.56
C ILE A 63 -42.20 0.56 -1.64
N THR A 64 -43.03 1.17 -2.49
CA THR A 64 -42.53 2.00 -3.60
C THR A 64 -41.96 3.33 -3.12
N GLY A 65 -42.41 3.84 -1.96
CA GLY A 65 -41.81 4.95 -1.27
C GLY A 65 -40.40 4.62 -0.78
N ALA A 66 -40.23 3.54 -0.03
CA ALA A 66 -38.92 3.09 0.46
C ALA A 66 -37.94 2.79 -0.69
N VAL A 67 -38.39 2.10 -1.74
CA VAL A 67 -37.57 1.85 -2.94
C VAL A 67 -37.25 3.15 -3.68
N GLY A 68 -38.20 4.07 -3.79
CA GLY A 68 -37.99 5.37 -4.43
C GLY A 68 -36.96 6.22 -3.71
N GLU A 69 -36.99 6.22 -2.38
CA GLU A 69 -36.01 6.89 -1.54
C GLU A 69 -34.60 6.31 -1.73
N LEU A 70 -34.47 4.98 -1.69
CA LEU A 70 -33.22 4.29 -1.98
C LEU A 70 -32.68 4.61 -3.37
N GLN A 71 -33.56 4.69 -4.38
CA GLN A 71 -33.17 5.05 -5.75
C GLN A 71 -32.76 6.52 -5.87
N ALA A 72 -33.31 7.41 -5.06
CA ALA A 72 -33.00 8.84 -5.08
C ALA A 72 -31.67 9.16 -4.38
N PHE A 73 -31.41 8.55 -3.21
CA PHE A 73 -30.25 8.87 -2.37
C PHE A 73 -29.14 7.82 -2.42
N GLY A 74 -29.40 6.64 -3.00
CA GLY A 74 -28.46 5.51 -3.04
C GLY A 74 -28.35 4.73 -1.72
N MET A 75 -28.98 5.21 -0.66
CA MET A 75 -28.99 4.62 0.69
C MET A 75 -30.30 5.01 1.40
N PRO A 76 -30.74 4.24 2.41
CA PRO A 76 -31.94 4.57 3.20
C PRO A 76 -31.79 5.92 3.88
N VAL A 77 -32.86 6.71 3.97
CA VAL A 77 -32.86 7.91 4.83
C VAL A 77 -33.00 7.46 6.28
N TRP A 78 -32.31 8.17 7.18
CA TRP A 78 -32.44 7.91 8.60
C TRP A 78 -33.85 8.26 9.10
N SER A 79 -34.40 7.41 9.97
CA SER A 79 -35.68 7.63 10.63
C SER A 79 -35.63 7.14 12.08
N GLU A 80 -36.50 7.71 12.93
CA GLU A 80 -36.67 7.26 14.31
C GLU A 80 -37.20 5.81 14.37
N GLU A 81 -38.12 5.45 13.46
CA GLU A 81 -38.72 4.12 13.35
C GLU A 81 -37.72 3.05 12.85
N GLY A 82 -36.67 3.46 12.13
CA GLY A 82 -35.64 2.55 11.62
C GLY A 82 -34.63 2.09 12.69
N LYS A 83 -34.74 2.58 13.92
CA LYS A 83 -33.89 2.16 15.03
C LYS A 83 -34.28 0.74 15.50
N PRO A 84 -33.32 -0.07 15.97
CA PRO A 84 -31.89 0.22 16.04
C PRO A 84 -31.14 -0.11 14.74
N TYR A 85 -30.14 0.71 14.40
CA TYR A 85 -29.29 0.47 13.24
C TYR A 85 -28.12 -0.47 13.55
N ALA A 86 -27.89 -1.47 12.70
CA ALA A 86 -26.76 -2.39 12.83
C ALA A 86 -25.40 -1.68 12.62
N VAL A 87 -24.32 -2.27 13.13
CA VAL A 87 -22.96 -1.78 12.86
C VAL A 87 -22.70 -1.80 11.35
N ARG A 88 -22.04 -0.75 10.83
CA ARG A 88 -21.79 -0.51 9.39
C ARG A 88 -23.04 -0.22 8.54
N ALA A 89 -24.24 -0.13 9.10
CA ALA A 89 -25.40 0.39 8.38
C ALA A 89 -25.12 1.82 7.89
N VAL A 90 -25.51 2.12 6.66
CA VAL A 90 -25.32 3.44 6.04
C VAL A 90 -26.67 4.10 5.84
N VAL A 91 -26.79 5.34 6.29
CA VAL A 91 -28.02 6.14 6.18
C VAL A 91 -27.73 7.54 5.66
N TYR A 92 -28.71 8.12 4.98
CA TYR A 92 -28.69 9.52 4.57
C TYR A 92 -29.40 10.37 5.62
N HIS A 93 -28.73 11.40 6.14
CA HIS A 93 -29.30 12.29 7.13
C HIS A 93 -28.67 13.70 7.04
N ASN A 94 -29.49 14.75 7.11
CA ASN A 94 -29.04 16.15 7.04
C ASN A 94 -28.09 16.44 5.86
N LYS A 95 -28.47 15.93 4.67
CA LYS A 95 -27.71 16.05 3.41
C LYS A 95 -26.35 15.35 3.37
N LYS A 96 -26.11 14.41 4.30
CA LYS A 96 -24.85 13.69 4.46
C LYS A 96 -25.09 12.19 4.56
N ALA A 97 -24.10 11.40 4.16
CA ALA A 97 -24.09 9.96 4.37
C ALA A 97 -23.38 9.64 5.69
N TRP A 98 -23.96 8.73 6.47
CA TRP A 98 -23.46 8.34 7.78
C TRP A 98 -23.38 6.83 7.90
N GLN A 99 -22.28 6.34 8.47
CA GLN A 99 -22.09 4.92 8.78
C GLN A 99 -22.12 4.69 10.29
N SER A 100 -22.92 3.71 10.73
CA SER A 100 -22.98 3.31 12.14
C SER A 100 -21.68 2.62 12.57
N LYS A 101 -21.14 3.01 13.73
CA LYS A 101 -19.90 2.49 14.32
C LYS A 101 -20.14 1.52 15.48
N VAL A 102 -21.38 1.41 15.95
CA VAL A 102 -21.77 0.58 17.10
C VAL A 102 -22.90 -0.37 16.70
N GLU A 103 -23.01 -1.48 17.43
CA GLU A 103 -24.17 -2.37 17.32
C GLU A 103 -25.40 -1.72 17.97
N ASN A 104 -26.58 -2.07 17.48
CA ASN A 104 -27.87 -1.57 17.97
C ASN A 104 -27.90 -0.04 18.18
N ASN A 105 -27.49 0.71 17.17
CA ASN A 105 -27.37 2.15 17.25
C ASN A 105 -28.75 2.84 17.25
N ASN A 106 -29.10 3.44 18.39
CA ASN A 106 -30.37 4.15 18.63
C ASN A 106 -30.19 5.68 18.61
N ILE A 107 -29.00 6.18 18.28
CA ILE A 107 -28.65 7.60 18.34
C ILE A 107 -28.85 8.21 16.95
N GLU A 108 -29.36 9.43 16.88
CA GLU A 108 -29.46 10.20 15.63
C GLU A 108 -28.06 10.47 15.03
N PRO A 109 -27.88 10.41 13.69
CA PRO A 109 -26.58 10.62 13.06
C PRO A 109 -25.95 11.98 13.37
N VAL A 110 -24.85 11.93 14.10
CA VAL A 110 -23.98 13.06 14.45
C VAL A 110 -22.53 12.60 14.55
N ALA A 111 -21.58 13.47 14.22
CA ALA A 111 -20.16 13.15 14.28
C ALA A 111 -19.75 12.74 15.70
N GLY A 112 -19.19 11.52 15.85
CA GLY A 112 -18.72 11.06 17.15
C GLY A 112 -18.45 9.56 17.24
N ALA A 113 -18.73 9.01 18.41
CA ALA A 113 -18.45 7.61 18.71
C ALA A 113 -19.38 6.64 17.96
N ALA A 114 -20.67 7.00 17.84
CA ALA A 114 -21.71 6.15 17.28
C ALA A 114 -21.82 6.21 15.74
N TRP A 115 -21.44 7.34 15.12
CA TRP A 115 -21.54 7.54 13.67
C TRP A 115 -20.26 8.12 13.07
N ALA A 116 -19.92 7.66 11.87
CA ALA A 116 -18.89 8.24 11.00
C ALA A 116 -19.57 8.94 9.80
N GLU A 117 -19.20 10.17 9.50
CA GLU A 117 -19.61 10.84 8.26
C GLU A 117 -18.84 10.25 7.08
N LEU A 118 -19.54 9.78 6.05
CA LEU A 118 -18.96 9.37 4.79
C LEU A 118 -18.91 10.58 3.85
N LYS A 119 -17.74 11.23 3.79
CA LYS A 119 -17.52 12.43 2.98
C LYS A 119 -17.43 12.08 1.50
N ALA A 120 -18.05 12.89 0.65
CA ALA A 120 -17.93 12.77 -0.81
C ALA A 120 -16.54 13.19 -1.31
N ASP A 121 -16.00 14.26 -0.73
CA ASP A 121 -14.64 14.74 -0.99
C ASP A 121 -13.77 14.45 0.22
N LEU A 122 -12.76 13.60 0.02
CA LEU A 122 -11.74 13.35 1.03
C LEU A 122 -10.65 14.42 0.88
N THR A 123 -10.45 15.22 1.93
CA THR A 123 -9.30 16.13 1.95
C THR A 123 -8.04 15.35 2.26
N ALA A 124 -6.87 15.91 1.94
CA ALA A 124 -5.60 15.27 2.26
C ALA A 124 -5.50 14.95 3.77
N GLY A 125 -6.02 15.83 4.64
CA GLY A 125 -6.10 15.57 6.09
C GLY A 125 -7.10 14.48 6.50
N ASP A 126 -8.10 14.14 5.67
CA ASP A 126 -9.06 13.06 5.94
C ASP A 126 -8.50 11.67 5.61
N ILE A 127 -7.42 11.60 4.82
CA ILE A 127 -6.74 10.36 4.41
C ILE A 127 -5.28 10.31 4.87
N ASP A 128 -4.91 11.18 5.81
CA ASP A 128 -3.52 11.37 6.28
C ASP A 128 -2.50 11.63 5.15
N ALA A 129 -2.97 12.12 4.00
CA ALA A 129 -2.12 12.60 2.93
C ALA A 129 -1.68 14.03 3.23
N TYR A 130 -0.39 14.33 3.01
CA TYR A 130 0.12 15.67 3.18
C TYR A 130 -0.46 16.61 2.13
N THR A 131 -0.94 17.79 2.56
CA THR A 131 -1.18 18.87 1.60
C THR A 131 0.15 19.29 0.96
N LYS A 132 0.13 19.89 -0.24
CA LYS A 132 1.36 20.41 -0.86
C LYS A 132 2.14 21.34 0.08
N GLY A 133 1.44 22.17 0.87
CA GLY A 133 2.06 23.05 1.86
C GLY A 133 2.67 22.32 3.05
N ASP A 134 2.05 21.23 3.51
CA ASP A 134 2.61 20.39 4.57
C ASP A 134 3.81 19.59 4.07
N ALA A 135 3.75 19.11 2.82
CA ALA A 135 4.85 18.41 2.20
C ALA A 135 6.06 19.33 1.96
N ASP A 136 5.81 20.57 1.51
CA ASP A 136 6.85 21.59 1.33
C ASP A 136 7.46 22.04 2.68
N ARG A 137 6.77 21.88 3.81
CA ARG A 137 7.30 22.17 5.15
C ARG A 137 7.96 20.97 5.83
N LYS A 138 7.47 19.74 5.60
CA LYS A 138 7.98 18.51 6.22
C LYS A 138 9.08 17.82 5.42
N PHE A 139 9.04 17.89 4.09
CA PHE A 139 9.88 17.08 3.20
C PHE A 139 10.73 17.89 2.23
N GLN A 140 10.56 19.21 2.13
CA GLN A 140 11.65 20.06 1.65
C GLN A 140 12.51 20.54 2.82
N PRO A 141 13.84 20.48 2.72
CA PRO A 141 14.68 21.22 3.63
C PRO A 141 14.50 22.71 3.31
N LEU A 142 13.66 23.39 4.09
CA LEU A 142 13.71 24.84 4.27
C LEU A 142 15.00 25.18 5.03
N GLY A 143 16.14 24.89 4.41
CA GLY A 143 17.44 25.38 4.81
C GLY A 143 17.78 26.57 3.93
N THR A 144 18.00 27.73 4.53
CA THR A 144 19.04 28.63 4.02
C THR A 144 20.34 27.84 4.07
N TYR A 145 20.68 27.16 2.97
CA TYR A 145 21.93 26.45 2.84
C TYR A 145 23.07 27.45 3.00
N GLN A 146 23.85 27.33 4.08
CA GLN A 146 25.21 27.85 4.07
C GLN A 146 26.02 26.99 3.11
N THR A 147 26.68 27.66 2.16
CA THR A 147 27.52 27.07 1.11
C THR A 147 28.47 26.02 1.70
N ALA A 148 28.62 24.88 1.02
CA ALA A 148 29.51 23.80 1.43
C ALA A 148 30.93 24.32 1.72
N GLY A 149 31.42 24.11 2.95
CA GLY A 149 32.77 24.48 3.38
C GLY A 149 32.92 25.16 4.74
N TYR A 150 31.83 25.52 5.43
CA TYR A 150 31.93 26.20 6.74
C TYR A 150 31.93 25.21 7.91
N SER A 151 33.11 24.92 8.44
CA SER A 151 33.29 24.57 9.86
C SER A 151 33.54 25.86 10.63
N TYR A 152 33.01 25.96 11.85
CA TYR A 152 33.17 27.11 12.76
C TYR A 152 34.62 27.62 12.77
N SER A 153 34.79 28.94 12.67
CA SER A 153 36.11 29.53 12.81
C SER A 153 36.60 29.37 14.24
N LYS A 154 37.92 29.26 14.44
CA LYS A 154 38.52 29.12 15.78
C LYS A 154 38.10 30.26 16.73
N ALA A 155 37.84 31.44 16.18
CA ALA A 155 37.34 32.60 16.92
C ALA A 155 35.89 32.43 17.45
N GLU A 156 35.02 31.73 16.72
CA GLU A 156 33.63 31.48 17.16
C GLU A 156 33.54 30.38 18.24
N SER A 157 34.44 29.39 18.18
CA SER A 157 34.59 28.37 19.23
C SER A 157 35.05 28.99 20.55
N ASP A 158 36.03 29.90 20.50
CA ASP A 158 36.65 30.49 21.69
C ASP A 158 35.73 31.50 22.43
N THR A 159 34.65 31.97 21.77
CA THR A 159 33.73 32.96 22.36
C THR A 159 32.51 32.32 23.04
N ASN A 160 32.03 31.16 22.55
CA ASN A 160 30.75 30.56 23.01
C ASN A 160 30.90 29.37 23.99
N TYR A 161 32.10 28.81 24.16
CA TYR A 161 32.34 27.71 25.09
C TYR A 161 33.57 27.98 25.96
N GLN A 162 33.46 27.75 27.26
CA GLN A 162 34.56 28.05 28.20
C GLN A 162 35.82 27.22 27.90
N PRO A 163 37.03 27.82 27.93
CA PRO A 163 38.28 27.08 27.77
C PRO A 163 38.52 26.11 28.93
N LYS A 164 38.81 24.85 28.61
CA LYS A 164 39.23 23.83 29.56
C LYS A 164 40.67 24.12 30.00
N GLY A 165 40.86 24.76 31.16
CA GLY A 165 42.22 24.97 31.69
C GLY A 165 42.46 26.02 32.79
N ASN A 166 41.47 26.82 33.22
CA ASN A 166 41.70 27.81 34.29
C ASN A 166 41.41 27.24 35.69
N TYR A 167 42.45 26.70 36.33
CA TYR A 167 42.48 26.54 37.78
C TYR A 167 43.03 27.84 38.42
N ALA A 168 42.20 28.45 39.28
CA ALA A 168 42.48 29.48 40.28
C ALA A 168 42.92 30.90 39.82
N PRO A 169 42.39 31.98 40.46
CA PRO A 169 42.96 33.31 40.32
C PRO A 169 44.27 33.41 41.13
N ALA A 170 45.38 33.63 40.44
CA ALA A 170 46.62 34.10 41.05
C ALA A 170 46.53 35.62 41.26
N GLY A 171 46.49 36.04 42.53
CA GLY A 171 46.78 37.41 42.93
C GLY A 171 45.61 38.16 43.53
N ASN A 172 45.40 38.00 44.84
CA ASN A 172 45.02 39.14 45.68
C ASN A 172 45.87 39.09 46.95
N TYR A 173 46.81 40.04 47.01
CA TYR A 173 47.74 40.21 48.11
C TYR A 173 47.00 40.67 49.38
N ALA A 174 47.16 39.93 50.46
CA ALA A 174 47.01 40.46 51.81
C ALA A 174 48.32 40.20 52.57
N MET A 175 48.87 41.28 53.12
CA MET A 175 50.17 41.34 53.79
C MET A 175 50.25 40.35 54.96
N LYS A 176 51.39 39.67 55.06
CA LYS A 176 51.80 38.90 56.23
C LYS A 176 52.05 39.88 57.39
N GLY A 177 51.04 40.13 58.23
CA GLY A 177 51.18 41.07 59.35
C GLY A 177 49.97 41.27 60.27
N ASP A 178 48.72 41.17 59.77
CA ASP A 178 47.55 41.64 60.54
C ASP A 178 46.63 40.53 61.08
N SER A 179 47.20 39.44 61.60
CA SER A 179 46.43 38.53 62.46
C SER A 179 46.64 38.92 63.91
N TYR A 180 45.55 39.36 64.55
CA TYR A 180 45.48 39.61 65.99
C TYR A 180 46.18 38.49 66.77
N THR A 181 46.98 38.87 67.76
CA THR A 181 47.59 37.90 68.65
C THR A 181 46.51 37.14 69.42
N LYS A 182 46.80 35.93 69.87
CA LYS A 182 45.83 35.03 70.53
C LYS A 182 45.08 35.73 71.70
N THR A 183 45.75 36.65 72.38
CA THR A 183 45.21 37.48 73.45
C THR A 183 44.17 38.51 72.99
N GLU A 184 44.29 39.03 71.77
CA GLU A 184 43.38 40.03 71.19
C GLU A 184 42.12 39.40 70.57
N GLY A 185 42.20 38.13 70.14
CA GLY A 185 41.04 37.35 69.66
C GLY A 185 40.09 36.93 70.79
N ASP A 186 40.64 36.57 71.95
CA ASP A 186 39.86 36.06 73.10
C ASP A 186 38.99 37.13 73.79
N GLY A 187 39.27 38.42 73.58
CA GLY A 187 38.50 39.53 74.15
C GLY A 187 37.36 40.06 73.28
N ARG A 188 37.32 39.71 71.98
CA ARG A 188 36.34 40.25 71.00
C ARG A 188 35.31 39.25 70.49
N TYR A 189 35.46 37.95 70.75
CA TYR A 189 34.52 36.93 70.31
C TYR A 189 34.11 36.01 71.47
N GLN A 190 32.81 35.75 71.56
CA GLN A 190 32.15 34.98 72.61
C GLN A 190 32.72 33.54 72.67
N ALA A 191 33.02 33.05 73.87
CA ALA A 191 33.66 31.74 74.06
C ALA A 191 32.83 30.60 73.42
N LYS A 192 33.52 29.77 72.64
CA LYS A 192 32.96 28.60 71.96
C LYS A 192 32.37 27.63 72.99
N GLY A 193 31.05 27.55 73.08
CA GLY A 193 30.38 26.60 73.99
C GLY A 193 28.96 26.97 74.40
N ASN A 194 28.57 28.25 74.35
CA ASN A 194 27.24 28.68 74.80
C ASN A 194 26.41 29.24 73.64
N TYR A 195 25.68 28.35 72.94
CA TYR A 195 24.79 28.72 71.83
C TYR A 195 23.29 28.48 72.08
N ALA A 196 22.82 28.36 73.33
CA ALA A 196 21.39 28.51 73.61
C ALA A 196 21.09 28.87 75.09
N PRO A 197 19.92 29.46 75.40
CA PRO A 197 19.43 29.62 76.75
C PRO A 197 19.27 28.25 77.43
N ALA A 198 19.77 28.12 78.66
CA ALA A 198 19.63 26.90 79.46
C ALA A 198 18.14 26.64 79.76
N GLY A 199 17.58 25.57 79.20
CA GLY A 199 16.24 25.10 79.55
C GLY A 199 15.52 24.27 78.49
N ASP A 200 15.89 24.40 77.22
CA ASP A 200 15.14 23.80 76.09
C ASP A 200 15.96 22.81 75.25
N TYR A 201 16.87 22.08 75.90
CA TYR A 201 17.61 21.00 75.24
C TYR A 201 16.81 19.70 75.36
N ALA A 202 16.31 19.20 74.24
CA ALA A 202 15.87 17.81 74.18
C ALA A 202 17.08 16.92 74.44
N PHE A 203 17.12 16.24 75.60
CA PHE A 203 18.14 15.25 75.88
C PHE A 203 17.94 14.04 74.96
N ALA A 204 19.00 13.26 74.68
CA ALA A 204 18.90 12.08 73.81
C ALA A 204 17.78 11.11 74.23
N THR A 205 17.47 11.07 75.54
CA THR A 205 16.37 10.33 76.16
C THR A 205 14.97 10.86 75.84
N ASP A 206 14.85 12.13 75.46
CA ASP A 206 13.57 12.77 75.08
C ASP A 206 13.33 12.72 73.57
N LEU A 207 14.39 12.73 72.77
CA LEU A 207 14.34 12.45 71.33
C LEU A 207 13.90 11.01 71.04
N ASP A 208 14.35 10.06 71.86
CA ASP A 208 13.96 8.65 71.75
C ASP A 208 12.48 8.37 72.09
N LYS A 209 11.79 9.33 72.74
CA LYS A 209 10.34 9.27 73.02
C LYS A 209 9.47 9.92 71.93
N LYS A 210 10.04 10.74 71.04
CA LYS A 210 9.30 11.46 69.99
C LYS A 210 9.06 10.64 68.73
N LEU A 211 9.80 9.54 68.54
CA LEU A 211 9.57 8.58 67.47
C LEU A 211 9.21 7.23 68.10
N ASP A 212 7.95 6.81 67.99
CA ASP A 212 7.57 5.44 68.33
C ASP A 212 8.20 4.47 67.31
N LYS A 213 9.32 3.85 67.68
CA LYS A 213 10.06 2.91 66.84
C LYS A 213 9.25 1.64 66.52
N ASN A 214 8.19 1.34 67.29
CA ASN A 214 7.27 0.24 67.02
C ASN A 214 6.17 0.63 66.01
N ALA A 215 5.97 1.93 65.73
CA ALA A 215 5.03 2.43 64.73
C ALA A 215 5.65 2.56 63.31
N VAL A 216 6.95 2.28 63.17
CA VAL A 216 7.66 2.28 61.88
C VAL A 216 7.59 0.89 61.25
N LEU A 217 6.60 0.67 60.39
CA LEU A 217 6.45 -0.58 59.64
C LEU A 217 7.32 -0.58 58.38
N GLN A 218 7.93 -1.73 58.06
CA GLN A 218 8.69 -1.95 56.82
C GLN A 218 7.88 -2.66 55.73
N THR A 219 6.57 -2.82 55.92
CA THR A 219 5.69 -3.56 55.01
C THR A 219 4.59 -2.65 54.49
N THR A 220 4.22 -2.80 53.21
CA THR A 220 3.09 -2.08 52.61
C THR A 220 1.76 -2.57 53.20
N GLY A 221 0.80 -1.65 53.42
CA GLY A 221 -0.50 -1.98 53.99
C GLY A 221 -1.44 -0.77 54.11
N PRO A 222 -2.70 -0.97 54.52
CA PRO A 222 -3.75 0.06 54.55
C PRO A 222 -3.73 0.97 55.80
N SER A 223 -2.62 0.99 56.56
CA SER A 223 -2.56 1.75 57.82
C SER A 223 -2.63 3.26 57.57
N THR A 224 -3.48 3.96 58.33
CA THR A 224 -3.58 5.43 58.34
C THR A 224 -2.84 6.07 59.51
N THR A 225 -2.26 5.26 60.40
CA THR A 225 -1.66 5.73 61.67
C THR A 225 -0.17 5.41 61.80
N SER A 226 0.37 4.53 60.95
CA SER A 226 1.79 4.12 60.98
C SER A 226 2.60 4.85 59.92
N THR A 227 3.87 5.13 60.21
CA THR A 227 4.81 5.74 59.25
C THR A 227 5.70 4.66 58.61
N ILE A 228 5.98 4.76 57.32
CA ILE A 228 6.89 3.83 56.62
C ILE A 228 8.31 4.39 56.65
N SER A 229 9.30 3.53 56.91
CA SER A 229 10.71 3.91 56.83
C SER A 229 11.13 4.32 55.40
N GLN A 230 12.16 5.17 55.25
CA GLN A 230 12.69 5.54 53.93
C GLN A 230 13.13 4.31 53.10
N LYS A 231 13.64 3.27 53.77
CA LYS A 231 13.97 1.97 53.16
C LYS A 231 12.73 1.23 52.66
N GLY A 232 11.68 1.14 53.49
CA GLY A 232 10.41 0.50 53.09
C GLY A 232 9.71 1.23 51.95
N ILE A 233 9.79 2.57 51.90
CA ILE A 233 9.31 3.35 50.75
C ILE A 233 10.15 3.03 49.50
N THR A 234 11.47 2.96 49.63
CA THR A 234 12.38 2.64 48.51
C THR A 234 12.10 1.26 47.93
N GLU A 235 11.95 0.24 48.78
CA GLU A 235 11.67 -1.14 48.37
C GLU A 235 10.26 -1.28 47.75
N ALA A 236 9.25 -0.63 48.32
CA ALA A 236 7.89 -0.64 47.77
C ALA A 236 7.82 0.06 46.40
N LEU A 237 8.53 1.18 46.22
CA LEU A 237 8.59 1.88 44.95
C LEU A 237 9.37 1.05 43.92
N GLN A 238 10.52 0.47 44.27
CA GLN A 238 11.29 -0.40 43.38
C GLN A 238 10.47 -1.58 42.84
N ASN A 239 9.64 -2.21 43.68
CA ASN A 239 8.77 -3.30 43.24
C ASN A 239 7.61 -2.81 42.35
N ALA A 240 7.07 -1.61 42.58
CA ALA A 240 5.98 -1.06 41.78
C ALA A 240 6.44 -0.54 40.39
N VAL A 241 7.71 -0.14 40.24
CA VAL A 241 8.28 0.37 38.97
C VAL A 241 9.41 -0.50 38.40
N ASN A 242 9.41 -1.80 38.70
CA ASN A 242 10.42 -2.71 38.16
C ASN A 242 10.24 -2.89 36.63
N LEU A 243 11.09 -2.20 35.85
CA LEU A 243 11.08 -2.24 34.39
C LEU A 243 11.37 -3.65 33.85
N ASP A 244 12.06 -4.53 34.58
CA ASP A 244 12.29 -5.92 34.15
C ASP A 244 11.03 -6.77 34.20
N THR A 245 10.08 -6.40 35.06
CA THR A 245 8.77 -7.07 35.13
C THR A 245 7.84 -6.57 34.04
N ILE A 246 7.87 -5.26 33.74
CA ILE A 246 6.99 -4.64 32.73
C ILE A 246 7.52 -4.88 31.31
N TYR A 247 8.84 -4.80 31.14
CA TYR A 247 9.54 -4.90 29.87
C TYR A 247 10.71 -5.91 29.97
N PRO A 248 10.45 -7.23 30.02
CA PRO A 248 11.51 -8.22 30.12
C PRO A 248 12.44 -8.20 28.89
N VAL A 249 13.67 -8.72 29.04
CA VAL A 249 14.60 -8.88 27.92
C VAL A 249 13.96 -9.73 26.82
N GLY A 250 14.05 -9.27 25.56
CA GLY A 250 13.39 -9.86 24.40
C GLY A 250 11.99 -9.31 24.11
N VAL A 251 11.39 -8.50 25.00
CA VAL A 251 10.11 -7.84 24.73
C VAL A 251 10.25 -6.87 23.56
N VAL A 252 9.18 -6.76 22.77
CA VAL A 252 9.08 -5.81 21.66
C VAL A 252 8.10 -4.70 22.02
N ILE A 253 8.48 -3.45 21.75
CA ILE A 253 7.63 -2.28 21.89
C ILE A 253 7.60 -1.47 20.59
N TRP A 254 6.50 -0.76 20.38
CA TRP A 254 6.24 0.01 19.16
C TRP A 254 5.92 1.46 19.52
N PHE A 255 6.57 2.41 18.84
CA PHE A 255 6.28 3.83 18.98
C PHE A 255 5.67 4.40 17.69
N ALA A 256 4.54 5.09 17.83
CA ALA A 256 3.92 5.88 16.76
C ALA A 256 4.62 7.24 16.55
N GLN A 257 5.70 7.50 17.28
CA GLN A 257 6.51 8.73 17.21
C GLN A 257 7.99 8.35 17.16
N ASN A 258 8.82 9.28 16.69
CA ASN A 258 10.26 9.10 16.73
C ASN A 258 10.78 9.16 18.18
N LYS A 259 10.79 8.00 18.84
CA LYS A 259 11.20 7.81 20.23
C LYS A 259 12.21 6.68 20.30
N ASN A 260 13.30 6.94 21.01
CA ASN A 260 14.33 5.96 21.30
C ASN A 260 14.17 5.46 22.74
N PRO A 261 13.79 4.18 22.95
CA PRO A 261 13.61 3.64 24.29
C PRO A 261 14.90 3.62 25.13
N ASN A 262 16.08 3.61 24.51
CA ASN A 262 17.35 3.78 25.23
C ASN A 262 17.45 5.13 25.97
N SER A 263 16.71 6.15 25.52
CA SER A 263 16.63 7.46 26.19
C SER A 263 15.44 7.56 27.15
N LEU A 264 14.37 6.80 26.91
CA LEU A 264 13.15 6.82 27.73
C LEU A 264 13.26 5.95 28.98
N PHE A 265 14.04 4.87 28.91
CA PHE A 265 14.20 3.90 29.97
C PHE A 265 15.68 3.78 30.37
N PRO A 266 16.20 4.73 31.17
CA PRO A 266 17.59 4.67 31.64
C PRO A 266 17.89 3.36 32.34
N GLY A 267 19.07 2.79 32.06
CA GLY A 267 19.50 1.50 32.64
C GLY A 267 19.06 0.26 31.85
N THR A 268 18.34 0.43 30.73
CA THR A 268 18.00 -0.66 29.80
C THR A 268 18.69 -0.46 28.45
N LYS A 269 18.84 -1.53 27.66
CA LYS A 269 19.30 -1.45 26.27
C LYS A 269 18.30 -2.04 25.30
N TRP A 270 18.13 -1.35 24.18
CA TRP A 270 17.16 -1.69 23.15
C TRP A 270 17.82 -1.63 21.76
N SER A 271 17.50 -2.60 20.93
CA SER A 271 17.91 -2.65 19.53
C SER A 271 16.72 -2.39 18.61
N TYR A 272 17.00 -1.67 17.52
CA TYR A 272 16.00 -1.36 16.51
C TYR A 272 15.72 -2.59 15.65
N ILE A 273 14.45 -2.89 15.39
CA ILE A 273 14.04 -4.07 14.60
C ILE A 273 14.37 -3.89 13.10
N GLY A 274 14.53 -2.65 12.66
CA GLY A 274 14.80 -2.26 11.28
C GLY A 274 13.58 -1.67 10.57
N GLU A 275 13.79 -1.25 9.33
CA GLU A 275 12.85 -0.43 8.56
C GLU A 275 12.15 -1.24 7.47
N ASN A 276 10.95 -0.79 7.07
CA ASN A 276 10.16 -1.37 5.97
C ASN A 276 9.94 -2.89 6.13
N LYS A 277 9.56 -3.33 7.33
CA LYS A 277 9.31 -4.75 7.65
C LYS A 277 7.87 -4.97 8.09
N THR A 278 7.30 -6.08 7.66
CA THR A 278 6.08 -6.65 8.25
C THR A 278 6.45 -7.75 9.24
N ILE A 279 5.77 -7.81 10.38
CA ILE A 279 6.04 -8.80 11.42
C ILE A 279 5.36 -10.13 11.10
N ARG A 280 6.10 -11.22 11.25
CA ARG A 280 5.62 -12.60 11.14
C ARG A 280 5.88 -13.34 12.45
N LEU A 281 5.05 -14.34 12.73
CA LEU A 281 5.25 -15.21 13.88
C LEU A 281 6.43 -16.15 13.61
N ALA A 282 7.35 -16.22 14.58
CA ALA A 282 8.41 -17.21 14.57
C ALA A 282 7.84 -18.62 14.85
N SER A 283 8.62 -19.64 14.50
CA SER A 283 8.37 -21.02 14.91
C SER A 283 8.30 -21.11 16.44
N SER A 284 7.43 -21.99 16.96
CA SER A 284 7.24 -22.18 18.41
C SER A 284 8.52 -22.62 19.13
N ASN A 285 9.47 -23.24 18.42
CA ASN A 285 10.78 -23.62 18.97
C ASN A 285 11.80 -22.47 19.02
N GLY A 286 11.46 -21.29 18.49
CA GLY A 286 12.32 -20.11 18.55
C GLY A 286 13.49 -20.07 17.56
N ASN A 287 13.70 -21.12 16.76
CA ASN A 287 14.92 -21.27 15.93
C ASN A 287 15.08 -20.18 14.83
N ASN A 288 13.99 -19.51 14.46
CA ASN A 288 13.99 -18.46 13.44
C ASN A 288 13.57 -17.09 13.99
N VAL A 289 13.60 -16.90 15.32
CA VAL A 289 13.38 -15.59 15.95
C VAL A 289 14.40 -14.59 15.40
N LEU A 290 13.92 -13.38 15.09
CA LEU A 290 14.68 -12.28 14.45
C LEU A 290 15.21 -12.56 13.04
N SER A 291 14.87 -13.70 12.41
CA SER A 291 15.15 -13.88 10.98
C SER A 291 14.41 -12.83 10.14
N SER A 292 15.02 -12.38 9.04
CA SER A 292 14.45 -11.36 8.17
C SER A 292 14.57 -11.75 6.70
N GLY A 293 13.65 -11.24 5.88
CA GLY A 293 13.61 -11.51 4.44
C GLY A 293 12.43 -10.80 3.77
N GLY A 294 12.29 -10.99 2.46
CA GLY A 294 11.30 -10.33 1.62
C GLY A 294 11.85 -9.11 0.87
N SER A 295 11.05 -8.59 -0.06
CA SER A 295 11.34 -7.40 -0.87
C SER A 295 10.02 -6.73 -1.24
N ASP A 296 10.00 -5.40 -1.27
CA ASP A 296 8.83 -4.63 -1.70
C ASP A 296 8.60 -4.67 -3.21
N ASN A 297 9.61 -5.11 -3.98
CA ASN A 297 9.60 -5.14 -5.42
C ASN A 297 10.10 -6.48 -5.96
N VAL A 298 9.48 -6.93 -7.04
CA VAL A 298 9.92 -8.07 -7.84
C VAL A 298 10.04 -7.67 -9.31
N THR A 299 11.20 -7.95 -9.92
CA THR A 299 11.36 -7.83 -11.37
C THR A 299 11.09 -9.19 -11.99
N LEU A 300 10.04 -9.25 -12.83
CA LEU A 300 9.73 -10.47 -13.55
C LEU A 300 10.82 -10.76 -14.59
N THR A 301 11.24 -12.01 -14.64
CA THR A 301 12.23 -12.53 -15.60
C THR A 301 11.60 -13.67 -16.39
N VAL A 302 12.27 -14.12 -17.44
CA VAL A 302 11.81 -15.25 -18.27
C VAL A 302 11.55 -16.51 -17.44
N SER A 303 12.30 -16.76 -16.35
CA SER A 303 12.08 -17.91 -15.47
C SER A 303 10.78 -17.86 -14.67
N HIS A 304 10.17 -16.68 -14.55
CA HIS A 304 8.90 -16.48 -13.84
C HIS A 304 7.68 -16.61 -14.76
N LEU A 305 7.88 -16.74 -16.08
CA LEU A 305 6.80 -16.84 -17.05
C LEU A 305 6.48 -18.31 -17.34
N PRO A 306 5.19 -18.72 -17.27
CA PRO A 306 4.77 -20.02 -17.77
C PRO A 306 5.16 -20.20 -19.25
N ALA A 307 5.41 -21.45 -19.64
CA ALA A 307 5.65 -21.78 -21.04
C ALA A 307 4.47 -21.30 -21.89
N HIS A 308 4.76 -20.45 -22.87
CA HIS A 308 3.79 -19.90 -23.81
C HIS A 308 4.40 -19.82 -25.20
N GLY A 309 3.55 -19.84 -26.23
CA GLY A 309 3.97 -19.77 -27.62
C GLY A 309 3.14 -18.73 -28.37
N HIS A 310 3.80 -18.01 -29.26
CA HIS A 310 3.14 -17.15 -30.24
C HIS A 310 3.47 -17.68 -31.64
N SER A 311 2.46 -18.10 -32.38
CA SER A 311 2.60 -18.47 -33.79
C SER A 311 2.01 -17.37 -34.65
N PHE A 312 2.80 -16.81 -35.57
CA PHE A 312 2.27 -16.09 -36.71
C PHE A 312 2.68 -16.82 -37.99
N SER A 313 1.69 -17.08 -38.85
CA SER A 313 1.89 -17.67 -40.16
C SER A 313 0.97 -16.97 -41.14
N GLY A 314 1.51 -16.60 -42.29
CA GLY A 314 0.75 -16.02 -43.40
C GLY A 314 1.10 -16.70 -44.71
N THR A 315 0.14 -16.69 -45.63
CA THR A 315 0.32 -17.18 -47.00
C THR A 315 0.03 -16.04 -47.94
N THR A 316 0.89 -15.81 -48.92
CA THR A 316 0.64 -14.80 -49.95
C THR A 316 -0.58 -15.19 -50.78
N SER A 317 -1.28 -14.20 -51.36
CA SER A 317 -2.31 -14.47 -52.35
C SER A 317 -1.75 -15.27 -53.52
N ASN A 318 -2.53 -16.20 -54.05
CA ASN A 318 -2.15 -17.00 -55.22
C ASN A 318 -1.94 -16.10 -56.43
N PHE A 319 -0.73 -16.10 -56.98
CA PHE A 319 -0.38 -15.29 -58.15
C PHE A 319 0.24 -16.16 -59.23
N ASP A 320 -0.29 -16.03 -60.44
CA ASP A 320 0.20 -16.74 -61.62
C ASP A 320 1.09 -15.81 -62.43
N TYR A 321 2.37 -16.15 -62.55
CA TYR A 321 3.31 -15.37 -63.36
C TYR A 321 3.12 -15.62 -64.86
N GLY A 322 2.35 -16.65 -65.22
CA GLY A 322 2.13 -17.08 -66.59
C GLY A 322 3.41 -17.59 -67.24
N THR A 323 3.44 -17.55 -68.56
CA THR A 323 4.61 -17.94 -69.34
C THR A 323 5.60 -16.78 -69.45
N LYS A 324 6.84 -17.00 -69.00
CA LYS A 324 7.94 -16.04 -69.17
C LYS A 324 8.88 -16.51 -70.27
N THR A 325 9.34 -15.56 -71.06
CA THR A 325 10.23 -15.80 -72.21
C THR A 325 11.64 -15.34 -71.85
N THR A 326 12.64 -16.16 -72.16
CA THR A 326 14.04 -15.80 -71.94
C THR A 326 14.42 -14.58 -72.79
N SER A 327 15.42 -13.82 -72.36
CA SER A 327 16.00 -12.77 -73.20
C SER A 327 16.49 -13.37 -74.51
N TRP A 328 16.43 -12.57 -75.56
CA TRP A 328 16.89 -12.98 -76.88
C TRP A 328 18.40 -13.22 -76.83
N GLY A 329 18.83 -14.47 -76.99
CA GLY A 329 20.24 -14.86 -76.99
C GLY A 329 21.01 -14.43 -78.24
N GLY A 330 20.35 -13.72 -79.16
CA GLY A 330 20.90 -13.38 -80.46
C GLY A 330 20.74 -14.52 -81.46
N GLU A 331 20.83 -14.13 -82.73
CA GLU A 331 21.07 -15.08 -83.80
C GLU A 331 22.48 -15.67 -83.65
N HIS A 332 22.61 -16.98 -83.75
CA HIS A 332 23.93 -17.61 -83.87
C HIS A 332 23.96 -18.53 -85.08
N THR A 333 25.12 -18.57 -85.73
CA THR A 333 25.42 -19.48 -86.83
C THR A 333 26.53 -20.41 -86.39
N HIS A 334 26.47 -21.66 -86.86
CA HIS A 334 27.57 -22.59 -86.69
C HIS A 334 28.45 -22.51 -87.94
N ASN A 335 29.76 -22.44 -87.71
CA ASN A 335 30.73 -22.63 -88.79
C ASN A 335 31.02 -24.12 -88.90
N PHE A 336 30.85 -24.65 -90.10
CA PHE A 336 31.24 -26.02 -90.39
C PHE A 336 32.41 -26.01 -91.38
N THR A 337 33.41 -26.83 -91.09
CA THR A 337 34.52 -27.12 -92.00
C THR A 337 34.44 -28.59 -92.35
N ALA A 338 34.17 -28.90 -93.63
CA ALA A 338 34.15 -30.28 -94.10
C ALA A 338 35.54 -30.93 -93.91
N PRO A 339 35.61 -32.22 -93.50
CA PRO A 339 36.88 -32.95 -93.42
C PRO A 339 37.57 -33.01 -94.79
N SER A 340 38.87 -32.74 -94.83
CA SER A 340 39.65 -32.76 -96.06
C SER A 340 39.92 -34.18 -96.57
N GLY A 341 39.89 -34.37 -97.89
CA GLY A 341 40.45 -35.56 -98.55
C GLY A 341 39.46 -36.67 -98.95
N LEU A 342 38.15 -36.42 -98.92
CA LEU A 342 37.15 -37.39 -99.37
C LEU A 342 36.48 -36.92 -100.66
N THR A 343 36.73 -37.61 -101.78
CA THR A 343 36.01 -37.44 -103.04
C THR A 343 34.71 -38.26 -103.01
N GLY A 344 33.57 -37.62 -103.25
CA GLY A 344 32.25 -38.26 -103.27
C GLY A 344 31.35 -37.62 -104.32
N GLY A 345 30.48 -38.42 -104.94
CA GLY A 345 29.55 -38.00 -106.00
C GLY A 345 28.35 -37.20 -105.49
N PRO A 346 27.52 -36.64 -106.39
CA PRO A 346 26.41 -35.74 -106.05
C PRO A 346 25.29 -36.38 -105.22
N ASP A 347 25.25 -37.71 -105.09
CA ASP A 347 24.23 -38.45 -104.32
C ASP A 347 24.66 -38.76 -102.88
N ASP A 348 25.87 -38.37 -102.47
CA ASP A 348 26.31 -38.48 -101.09
C ASP A 348 25.55 -37.45 -100.24
N ASN A 349 24.70 -37.91 -99.32
CA ASN A 349 23.90 -37.10 -98.41
C ASN A 349 24.78 -36.40 -97.33
N ARG A 350 25.70 -35.54 -97.78
CA ARG A 350 26.65 -34.78 -96.96
C ARG A 350 26.29 -33.30 -97.00
N VAL A 351 26.27 -32.68 -95.83
CA VAL A 351 26.07 -31.23 -95.69
C VAL A 351 27.34 -30.52 -96.19
N SER A 352 27.30 -29.92 -97.38
CA SER A 352 28.43 -29.20 -97.98
C SER A 352 28.19 -27.68 -97.96
N ALA A 353 29.20 -26.93 -97.55
CA ALA A 353 29.18 -25.46 -97.51
C ALA A 353 29.56 -24.86 -98.88
N ASN A 354 28.57 -24.81 -99.78
CA ASN A 354 28.46 -24.04 -101.04
C ASN A 354 29.29 -24.42 -102.28
N ASP A 355 28.62 -24.17 -103.43
CA ASP A 355 29.01 -24.22 -104.84
C ASP A 355 29.42 -25.58 -105.43
N CYS A 356 28.40 -26.34 -105.86
CA CYS A 356 28.55 -27.33 -106.91
C CYS A 356 28.50 -26.61 -108.27
N THR A 357 29.64 -26.48 -108.96
CA THR A 357 29.67 -26.10 -110.37
C THR A 357 30.08 -27.33 -111.17
N ASN A 358 29.22 -27.82 -112.06
CA ASN A 358 29.46 -29.01 -112.88
C ASN A 358 29.88 -30.28 -112.08
N GLY A 359 29.24 -30.54 -110.93
CA GLY A 359 29.36 -31.82 -110.23
C GLY A 359 30.71 -32.10 -109.56
N THR A 360 31.60 -31.09 -109.46
CA THR A 360 32.95 -31.25 -108.89
C THR A 360 33.11 -30.32 -107.69
N PHE A 361 33.34 -30.87 -106.49
CA PHE A 361 33.58 -30.11 -105.27
C PHE A 361 35.09 -29.83 -105.12
N THR A 362 35.54 -28.64 -105.52
CA THR A 362 36.98 -28.43 -105.74
C THR A 362 37.74 -27.92 -104.51
N HIS A 363 37.09 -27.44 -103.44
CA HIS A 363 37.79 -26.89 -102.28
C HIS A 363 37.05 -27.12 -100.94
N ASN A 364 37.80 -27.38 -99.87
CA ASN A 364 37.28 -27.29 -98.50
C ASN A 364 37.04 -25.82 -98.18
N LYS A 365 35.81 -25.34 -98.40
CA LYS A 365 35.43 -24.00 -98.00
C LYS A 365 34.73 -24.09 -96.64
N SER A 366 35.34 -23.50 -95.62
CA SER A 366 34.63 -23.20 -94.38
C SER A 366 33.53 -22.19 -94.72
N GLY A 367 32.29 -22.52 -94.36
CA GLY A 367 31.15 -21.67 -94.61
C GLY A 367 30.20 -21.67 -93.43
N TRP A 368 29.66 -20.51 -93.14
CA TRP A 368 28.60 -20.36 -92.15
C TRP A 368 27.32 -20.96 -92.72
N ILE A 369 26.73 -21.89 -91.98
CA ILE A 369 25.43 -22.47 -92.34
C ILE A 369 24.37 -21.37 -92.22
N ALA A 370 23.38 -21.40 -93.13
CA ALA A 370 22.30 -20.42 -93.15
C ALA A 370 21.64 -20.31 -91.77
N ASN A 371 21.40 -19.06 -91.34
CA ASN A 371 20.85 -18.79 -90.03
C ASN A 371 19.40 -19.29 -89.95
N GLY A 372 19.11 -20.19 -89.01
CA GLY A 372 17.77 -20.70 -88.74
C GLY A 372 16.85 -19.70 -88.02
N GLY A 373 17.34 -18.48 -87.80
CA GLY A 373 16.72 -17.48 -86.95
C GLY A 373 17.11 -17.68 -85.49
N GLY A 374 17.27 -16.58 -84.77
CA GLY A 374 17.38 -16.65 -83.32
C GLY A 374 16.08 -17.21 -82.73
N HIS A 375 16.15 -17.75 -81.53
CA HIS A 375 14.96 -18.11 -80.80
C HIS A 375 15.10 -17.76 -79.34
N ASN A 376 13.95 -17.66 -78.69
CA ASN A 376 13.83 -17.60 -77.25
C ASN A 376 13.16 -18.87 -76.75
N HIS A 377 13.38 -19.17 -75.48
CA HIS A 377 12.68 -20.25 -74.81
C HIS A 377 11.60 -19.67 -73.91
N THR A 378 10.56 -20.47 -73.66
CA THR A 378 9.49 -20.11 -72.75
C THR A 378 9.41 -21.08 -71.59
N MET A 379 9.18 -20.57 -70.39
CA MET A 379 8.93 -21.36 -69.18
C MET A 379 7.60 -20.93 -68.57
N ALA A 380 6.71 -21.89 -68.31
CA ALA A 380 5.50 -21.63 -67.54
C ALA A 380 5.82 -21.64 -66.04
N ILE A 381 5.52 -20.53 -65.35
CA ILE A 381 5.64 -20.42 -63.90
C ILE A 381 4.22 -20.24 -63.37
N GLY A 382 3.56 -21.36 -63.11
CA GLY A 382 2.16 -21.40 -62.72
C GLY A 382 1.89 -20.79 -61.35
N ALA A 383 0.60 -20.72 -61.02
CA ALA A 383 0.12 -20.16 -59.78
C ALA A 383 0.74 -20.87 -58.56
N HIS A 384 1.39 -20.10 -57.70
CA HIS A 384 1.95 -20.60 -56.45
C HIS A 384 1.84 -19.56 -55.34
N THR A 385 2.01 -20.03 -54.12
CA THR A 385 1.96 -19.23 -52.90
C THR A 385 3.24 -19.41 -52.12
N HIS A 386 3.67 -18.36 -51.41
CA HIS A 386 4.77 -18.45 -50.45
C HIS A 386 4.22 -18.42 -49.02
N THR A 387 4.78 -19.27 -48.18
CA THR A 387 4.56 -19.22 -46.73
C THR A 387 5.70 -18.48 -46.06
N PHE A 388 5.37 -17.64 -45.07
CA PHE A 388 6.37 -17.01 -44.22
C PHE A 388 5.96 -17.14 -42.75
N SER A 389 6.98 -17.19 -41.89
CA SER A 389 6.85 -17.31 -40.44
C SER A 389 7.99 -16.59 -39.75
N GLY A 390 7.80 -16.20 -38.50
CA GLY A 390 8.86 -15.61 -37.68
C GLY A 390 8.48 -15.54 -36.20
N THR A 391 9.30 -14.82 -35.43
CA THR A 391 9.07 -14.53 -34.01
C THR A 391 8.83 -13.04 -33.81
N THR A 392 7.95 -12.70 -32.87
CA THR A 392 7.79 -11.32 -32.41
C THR A 392 8.87 -11.01 -31.36
N GLY A 393 9.37 -9.78 -31.33
CA GLY A 393 10.35 -9.34 -30.33
C GLY A 393 9.81 -9.37 -28.90
N ASN A 394 10.68 -9.04 -27.93
CA ASN A 394 10.32 -9.04 -26.52
C ASN A 394 9.24 -7.98 -26.20
N ALA A 395 8.24 -8.37 -25.39
CA ALA A 395 7.26 -7.46 -24.82
C ALA A 395 7.61 -7.13 -23.35
N GLY A 396 7.36 -5.89 -22.93
CA GLY A 396 7.60 -5.39 -21.57
C GLY A 396 8.87 -4.53 -21.45
N ASN A 397 8.87 -3.59 -20.51
CA ASN A 397 9.97 -2.65 -20.25
C ASN A 397 10.90 -3.07 -19.09
N GLY A 398 10.67 -4.25 -18.50
CA GLY A 398 11.44 -4.77 -17.38
C GLY A 398 11.23 -4.01 -16.06
N SER A 399 10.20 -3.16 -15.96
CA SER A 399 9.91 -2.44 -14.72
C SER A 399 9.51 -3.41 -13.60
N PRO A 400 10.00 -3.16 -12.37
CA PRO A 400 9.61 -3.94 -11.22
C PRO A 400 8.12 -3.76 -10.91
N VAL A 401 7.50 -4.84 -10.43
CA VAL A 401 6.16 -4.82 -9.86
C VAL A 401 6.29 -4.64 -8.37
N SER A 402 5.59 -3.65 -7.83
CA SER A 402 5.50 -3.46 -6.38
C SER A 402 4.57 -4.52 -5.79
N VAL A 403 5.04 -5.18 -4.74
CA VAL A 403 4.29 -6.12 -3.90
C VAL A 403 4.13 -5.60 -2.48
N ALA A 404 4.34 -4.28 -2.29
CA ALA A 404 4.17 -3.62 -1.01
C ALA A 404 2.68 -3.66 -0.60
N ASN A 405 2.41 -4.21 0.59
CA ASN A 405 1.06 -4.23 1.16
C ASN A 405 0.71 -2.83 1.70
N ALA A 406 -0.57 -2.56 1.93
CA ALA A 406 -0.94 -1.40 2.75
C ALA A 406 -0.43 -1.61 4.20
N TYR A 407 0.23 -0.61 4.77
CA TYR A 407 0.84 -0.71 6.09
C TYR A 407 0.76 0.58 6.90
N ILE A 408 0.90 0.44 8.22
CA ILE A 408 1.19 1.54 9.15
C ILE A 408 2.62 1.33 9.66
N MET A 409 3.44 2.38 9.62
CA MET A 409 4.82 2.32 10.09
C MET A 409 4.91 2.81 11.53
N LEU A 410 5.42 1.95 12.41
CA LEU A 410 5.74 2.26 13.80
C LEU A 410 7.22 1.94 14.04
N MET A 411 7.87 2.67 14.94
CA MET A 411 9.25 2.36 15.32
C MET A 411 9.28 1.19 16.31
N GLY A 412 9.69 0.03 15.82
CA GLY A 412 9.80 -1.19 16.61
C GLY A 412 11.18 -1.36 17.23
N TRP A 413 11.21 -1.64 18.53
CA TRP A 413 12.43 -1.92 19.28
C TRP A 413 12.25 -3.17 20.12
N TYR A 414 13.33 -3.94 20.31
CA TYR A 414 13.35 -5.06 21.23
C TYR A 414 14.42 -4.88 22.30
N ARG A 415 14.10 -5.27 23.54
CA ARG A 415 15.02 -5.12 24.66
C ARG A 415 16.11 -6.18 24.59
N THR A 416 17.37 -5.77 24.74
CA THR A 416 18.54 -6.66 24.76
C THR A 416 19.15 -6.80 26.14
N GLU A 417 19.05 -5.78 26.98
CA GLU A 417 19.55 -5.77 28.37
C GLU A 417 18.63 -4.98 29.29
#